data_AF-A0AAT9RF78-F1
#
_entry.id   AF-A0AAT9RF78-F1
#
_cell.length_a   1.000
_cell.length_b   1.000
_cell.length_c   1.000
_cell.angle_alpha   90.00
_cell.angle_beta   90.00
_cell.angle_gamma   90.00
#
_symmetry.space_group_name_H-M   'P 1'
#
loop_
_entity.id
_entity.type
_entity.pdbx_description
1 polymer ?
#
loop_
_entity_poly.entity_id
_entity_poly.type
_entity_poly.pdbx_seq_one_letter_code
_entity_poly.pdbx_strand_id
1 'polypeptide(L)'
;MRGWKGDSRYSPINCYRFDGLYRITDIRTAVSKSLTSDGTPIEICQFDLKRLPEELQDSTAVERQIHNLLEQQEELPLDELEPVESEAEAESDEETPPGEKFPEKRSTTVQRLVRDTAVPRNVKALYDGTCQVCGLRLVGPNGNTYSEGAHIQPLGEPHRGPDVEPNVLCLCPNCHVRLDIGAIVIEDDWSIIVRAGALGGNVHPKLTMHRKHKVHVDYVRYHRKRWQGDSGPSAE
;
A
#
# COMPACT_ATOMS: atom_id res chain seq x y z
N MET A 1 -3.36 12.76 -9.74
CA MET A 1 -3.63 11.77 -10.81
C MET A 1 -4.05 12.49 -12.08
N ARG A 2 -3.47 12.17 -13.24
CA ARG A 2 -3.87 12.73 -14.55
C ARG A 2 -4.62 11.67 -15.37
N GLY A 3 -5.76 12.04 -15.94
CA GLY A 3 -6.58 11.17 -16.78
C GLY A 3 -6.49 11.50 -18.28
N TRP A 4 -6.95 10.59 -19.13
CA TRP A 4 -6.81 10.68 -20.60
C TRP A 4 -7.66 11.77 -21.27
N LYS A 5 -8.74 12.25 -20.63
CA LYS A 5 -9.65 13.28 -21.18
C LYS A 5 -9.20 14.72 -20.95
N GLY A 6 -8.00 14.94 -20.42
CA GLY A 6 -7.46 16.27 -20.10
C GLY A 6 -6.75 16.97 -21.26
N ASP A 7 -5.83 17.89 -20.95
CA ASP A 7 -4.95 18.54 -21.94
C ASP A 7 -4.14 17.47 -22.70
N SER A 8 -4.29 17.43 -24.03
CA SER A 8 -3.72 16.40 -24.90
C SER A 8 -2.19 16.36 -24.88
N ARG A 9 -1.51 17.44 -24.50
CA ARG A 9 -0.04 17.49 -24.42
C ARG A 9 0.52 16.67 -23.26
N TYR A 10 -0.26 16.48 -22.20
CA TYR A 10 0.20 15.88 -20.95
C TYR A 10 -0.57 14.62 -20.57
N SER A 11 -1.78 14.44 -21.12
CA SER A 11 -2.68 13.35 -20.75
C SER A 11 -2.24 12.00 -21.33
N PRO A 12 -2.33 10.90 -20.56
CA PRO A 12 -2.00 9.56 -21.06
C PRO A 12 -3.09 9.01 -21.99
N ILE A 13 -2.78 7.97 -22.79
CA ILE A 13 -3.74 7.34 -23.70
C ILE A 13 -4.59 6.33 -22.93
N ASN A 14 -5.91 6.56 -22.85
CA ASN A 14 -6.92 5.63 -22.30
C ASN A 14 -6.63 5.08 -20.89
N CYS A 15 -5.89 5.80 -20.06
CA CYS A 15 -5.63 5.37 -18.68
C CYS A 15 -5.49 6.56 -17.72
N TYR A 16 -5.20 6.27 -16.45
CA TYR A 16 -4.79 7.26 -15.46
C TYR A 16 -3.32 7.05 -15.12
N ARG A 17 -2.58 8.15 -14.95
CA ARG A 17 -1.17 8.14 -14.55
C ARG A 17 -0.95 9.01 -13.32
N PHE A 18 -0.13 8.54 -12.40
CA PHE A 18 0.40 9.37 -11.33
C PHE A 18 1.61 10.16 -11.86
N ASP A 19 1.52 11.49 -11.88
CA ASP A 19 2.58 12.38 -12.40
C ASP A 19 3.50 12.94 -11.30
N GLY A 20 3.38 12.39 -10.09
CA GLY A 20 4.08 12.87 -8.91
C GLY A 20 3.29 13.87 -8.07
N LEU A 21 3.92 14.33 -7.00
CA LEU A 21 3.44 15.29 -6.03
C LEU A 21 3.62 16.73 -6.54
N TYR A 22 2.64 17.57 -6.18
CA TYR A 22 2.58 18.99 -6.52
C TYR A 22 2.29 19.80 -5.25
N ARG A 23 2.84 21.01 -5.19
CA ARG A 23 2.53 21.99 -4.14
C ARG A 23 1.57 23.04 -4.70
N ILE A 24 0.55 23.38 -3.92
CA ILE A 24 -0.31 24.54 -4.20
C ILE A 24 0.50 25.80 -3.97
N THR A 25 0.59 26.67 -4.97
CA THR A 25 1.34 27.93 -4.88
C THR A 25 0.43 29.15 -4.77
N ASP A 26 -0.81 29.04 -5.23
CA ASP A 26 -1.79 30.12 -5.18
C ASP A 26 -3.22 29.55 -5.16
N ILE A 27 -4.15 30.28 -4.55
CA ILE A 27 -5.57 29.94 -4.44
C ILE A 27 -6.39 31.19 -4.72
N ARG A 28 -7.34 31.11 -5.66
CA ARG A 28 -8.18 32.26 -6.04
C ARG A 28 -9.58 31.85 -6.45
N THR A 29 -10.54 32.75 -6.26
CA THR A 29 -11.88 32.61 -6.83
C THR A 29 -11.87 33.05 -8.29
N ALA A 30 -12.46 32.25 -9.17
CA ALA A 30 -12.62 32.53 -10.58
C ALA A 30 -14.07 32.25 -11.01
N VAL A 31 -14.49 32.81 -12.14
CA VAL A 31 -15.81 32.51 -12.72
C VAL A 31 -15.67 31.33 -13.67
N SER A 32 -16.53 30.33 -13.52
CA SER A 32 -16.58 29.16 -14.38
C SER A 32 -16.88 29.54 -15.83
N LYS A 33 -16.29 28.79 -16.77
CA LYS A 33 -16.64 28.89 -18.20
C LYS A 33 -18.04 28.33 -18.50
N SER A 34 -18.60 27.55 -17.59
CA SER A 34 -19.95 27.00 -17.68
C SER A 34 -20.90 27.82 -16.81
N LEU A 35 -22.03 28.20 -17.40
CA LEU A 35 -23.13 28.86 -16.70
C LEU A 35 -24.07 27.82 -16.08
N THR A 36 -24.84 28.23 -15.08
CA THR A 36 -26.00 27.44 -14.64
C THR A 36 -27.03 27.35 -15.76
N SER A 37 -28.01 26.43 -15.61
CA SER A 37 -29.16 26.33 -16.52
C SER A 37 -29.89 27.67 -16.71
N ASP A 38 -29.82 28.52 -15.70
CA ASP A 38 -30.55 29.79 -15.62
C ASP A 38 -29.66 30.99 -16.00
N GLY A 39 -28.46 30.74 -16.51
CA GLY A 39 -27.53 31.76 -17.02
C GLY A 39 -26.76 32.51 -15.94
N THR A 40 -26.83 32.09 -14.67
CA THR A 40 -26.05 32.71 -13.60
C THR A 40 -24.58 32.26 -13.64
N PRO A 41 -23.62 33.18 -13.44
CA PRO A 41 -22.21 32.84 -13.32
C PRO A 41 -21.96 31.95 -12.10
N ILE A 42 -21.14 30.91 -12.27
CA ILE A 42 -20.74 30.02 -11.17
C ILE A 42 -19.36 30.44 -10.70
N GLU A 43 -19.24 30.83 -9.43
CA GLU A 43 -17.93 31.02 -8.80
C GLU A 43 -17.28 29.67 -8.51
N ILE A 44 -16.01 29.54 -8.86
CA ILE A 44 -15.20 28.34 -8.66
C ILE A 44 -13.90 28.71 -7.96
N CYS A 45 -13.41 27.80 -7.12
CA CYS A 45 -12.08 27.92 -6.54
C CYS A 45 -11.04 27.35 -7.51
N GLN A 46 -10.02 28.13 -7.83
CA GLN A 46 -8.93 27.76 -8.73
C GLN A 46 -7.61 27.73 -7.95
N PHE A 47 -6.79 26.72 -8.24
CA PHE A 47 -5.51 26.47 -7.59
C PHE A 47 -4.39 26.47 -8.63
N ASP A 48 -3.28 27.13 -8.32
CA ASP A 48 -2.03 26.96 -9.08
C ASP A 48 -1.17 25.88 -8.42
N LEU A 49 -0.67 24.96 -9.24
CA LEU A 49 0.06 23.78 -8.80
C LEU A 49 1.45 23.76 -9.43
N LYS A 50 2.50 23.66 -8.61
CA LYS A 50 3.87 23.48 -9.06
C LYS A 50 4.36 22.09 -8.68
N ARG A 51 4.88 21.33 -9.66
CA ARG A 51 5.44 19.99 -9.41
C ARG A 51 6.63 20.10 -8.45
N LEU A 52 6.69 19.19 -7.48
CA LEU A 52 7.82 19.12 -6.56
C LEU A 52 9.10 18.58 -7.27
N PRO A 53 10.30 19.00 -6.82
CA PRO A 53 11.57 18.37 -7.22
C PRO A 53 11.59 16.87 -6.98
N GLU A 54 12.42 16.13 -7.73
CA GLU A 54 12.48 14.66 -7.69
C GLU A 54 12.82 14.11 -6.31
N GLU A 55 13.66 14.82 -5.55
CA GLU A 55 14.05 14.46 -4.17
C GLU A 55 12.86 14.52 -3.19
N LEU A 56 11.78 15.20 -3.58
CA LEU A 56 10.54 15.33 -2.82
C LEU A 56 9.37 14.58 -3.48
N GLN A 57 9.64 13.80 -4.52
CA GLN A 57 8.66 12.90 -5.14
C GLN A 57 8.54 11.59 -4.37
N ASP A 58 9.65 11.14 -3.79
CA ASP A 58 9.67 9.97 -2.94
C ASP A 58 9.01 10.30 -1.60
N SER A 59 8.02 9.51 -1.24
CA SER A 59 7.47 9.51 0.11
C SER A 59 8.61 9.29 1.11
N THR A 60 8.77 10.24 2.03
CA THR A 60 9.74 10.17 3.10
C THR A 60 9.54 8.88 3.92
N ALA A 61 10.56 8.44 4.66
CA ALA A 61 10.42 7.27 5.54
C ALA A 61 9.23 7.42 6.51
N VAL A 62 8.98 8.64 6.98
CA VAL A 62 7.84 8.98 7.84
C VAL A 62 6.52 8.92 7.07
N GLU A 63 6.42 9.47 5.86
CA GLU A 63 5.20 9.37 5.06
C GLU A 63 4.88 7.93 4.64
N ARG A 64 5.90 7.10 4.38
CA ARG A 64 5.72 5.66 4.17
C ARG A 64 5.22 4.97 5.44
N GLN A 65 5.76 5.35 6.60
CA GLN A 65 5.32 4.82 7.88
C GLN A 65 3.90 5.29 8.24
N ILE A 66 3.53 6.53 7.94
CA ILE A 66 2.18 7.07 8.06
C ILE A 66 1.24 6.34 7.09
N HIS A 67 1.65 6.13 5.83
CA HIS A 67 0.89 5.33 4.87
C HIS A 67 0.62 3.94 5.45
N ASN A 68 1.65 3.25 5.92
CA ASN A 68 1.51 1.93 6.53
C ASN A 68 0.61 1.95 7.78
N LEU A 69 0.68 2.99 8.62
CA LEU A 69 -0.18 3.16 9.79
C LEU A 69 -1.64 3.49 9.42
N LEU A 70 -1.88 4.26 8.37
CA LEU A 70 -3.21 4.57 7.86
C LEU A 70 -3.85 3.36 7.16
N GLU A 71 -3.07 2.54 6.47
CA GLU A 71 -3.52 1.23 6.00
C GLU A 71 -3.92 0.31 7.15
N GLN A 72 -3.28 0.44 8.31
CA GLN A 72 -3.63 -0.28 9.53
C GLN A 72 -4.89 0.27 10.23
N GLN A 73 -5.27 1.54 10.01
CA GLN A 73 -6.47 2.14 10.60
C GLN A 73 -7.79 1.74 9.93
N GLU A 74 -7.79 1.19 8.71
CA GLU A 74 -9.01 0.62 8.07
C GLU A 74 -9.56 -0.65 8.77
N GLU A 75 -8.89 -1.14 9.82
CA GLU A 75 -9.34 -2.28 10.64
C GLU A 75 -9.99 -1.88 11.98
N LEU A 76 -10.14 -0.60 12.31
CA LEU A 76 -10.77 -0.15 13.56
C LEU A 76 -12.24 0.30 13.34
N PRO A 77 -13.20 -0.14 14.18
CA PRO A 77 -14.60 0.31 14.11
C PRO A 77 -14.74 1.82 14.32
N LEU A 78 -15.66 2.43 13.58
CA LEU A 78 -15.92 3.88 13.46
C LEU A 78 -16.44 4.60 14.74
N ASP A 79 -16.44 3.97 15.91
CA ASP A 79 -17.25 4.44 17.06
C ASP A 79 -16.50 5.21 18.17
N GLU A 80 -15.20 5.51 18.06
CA GLU A 80 -14.47 6.19 19.15
C GLU A 80 -13.53 7.32 18.70
N LEU A 81 -14.05 8.32 17.99
CA LEU A 81 -13.30 9.57 17.78
C LEU A 81 -14.09 10.76 18.31
N GLU A 82 -13.83 11.12 19.57
CA GLU A 82 -14.16 12.46 20.07
C GLU A 82 -13.16 13.49 19.50
N PRO A 83 -13.62 14.67 19.09
CA PRO A 83 -12.76 15.70 18.51
C PRO A 83 -12.00 16.42 19.63
N VAL A 84 -10.68 16.31 19.61
CA VAL A 84 -9.82 17.14 20.47
C VAL A 84 -9.51 18.43 19.73
N GLU A 85 -10.19 19.51 20.10
CA GLU A 85 -9.80 20.87 19.77
C GLU A 85 -8.53 21.24 20.55
N SER A 86 -7.57 21.92 19.91
CA SER A 86 -6.81 22.95 20.62
C SER A 86 -6.08 23.90 19.66
N GLU A 87 -6.54 25.13 19.76
CA GLU A 87 -6.03 26.47 19.47
C GLU A 87 -4.51 26.67 19.27
N ALA A 88 -4.22 27.68 18.44
CA ALA A 88 -2.90 28.17 18.09
C ALA A 88 -2.52 29.41 18.90
N GLU A 89 -1.26 29.52 19.34
CA GLU A 89 -0.59 30.81 19.58
C GLU A 89 0.92 30.71 19.22
N ALA A 90 1.43 31.74 18.55
CA ALA A 90 2.85 32.06 18.30
C ALA A 90 3.40 32.90 19.47
N GLU A 91 4.67 33.19 19.75
CA GLU A 91 5.90 33.50 18.98
C GLU A 91 7.04 33.57 20.04
N SER A 92 8.31 33.32 19.67
CA SER A 92 9.48 34.19 19.98
C SER A 92 10.81 33.45 19.74
N ASP A 93 11.67 34.09 18.93
CA ASP A 93 13.04 33.69 18.58
C ASP A 93 14.03 33.80 19.76
N GLU A 94 14.88 32.78 19.96
CA GLU A 94 16.26 32.96 20.43
C GLU A 94 17.20 31.91 19.78
N GLU A 95 18.27 32.40 19.16
CA GLU A 95 19.32 31.63 18.49
C GLU A 95 20.08 30.71 19.47
N THR A 96 20.06 29.40 19.19
CA THR A 96 20.84 28.37 19.91
C THR A 96 21.43 27.36 18.89
N PRO A 97 22.50 26.59 19.25
CA PRO A 97 23.51 26.00 18.34
C PRO A 97 22.89 24.96 17.39
N PRO A 98 23.57 24.41 16.35
CA PRO A 98 22.91 23.58 15.33
C PRO A 98 22.31 22.30 15.94
N GLY A 99 21.09 22.44 16.43
CA GLY A 99 20.29 21.41 17.05
C GLY A 99 19.64 20.57 15.97
N GLU A 100 19.26 19.35 16.36
CA GLU A 100 18.53 18.42 15.52
C GLU A 100 17.33 19.13 14.88
N LYS A 101 17.39 19.32 13.55
CA LYS A 101 16.31 19.94 12.78
C LYS A 101 15.13 18.99 12.76
N PHE A 102 14.06 19.32 13.49
CA PHE A 102 12.80 18.61 13.37
C PHE A 102 12.20 18.81 11.96
N PRO A 103 11.61 17.77 11.36
CA PRO A 103 11.08 17.84 10.00
C PRO A 103 9.90 18.82 9.91
N GLU A 104 9.84 19.57 8.81
CA GLU A 104 8.70 20.44 8.49
C GLU A 104 7.42 19.61 8.35
N LYS A 105 6.33 20.06 9.00
CA LYS A 105 5.00 19.47 8.82
C LYS A 105 4.50 19.77 7.41
N ARG A 106 4.18 18.73 6.64
CA ARG A 106 3.51 18.83 5.33
C ARG A 106 2.19 18.07 5.38
N SER A 107 1.12 18.68 4.85
CA SER A 107 -0.15 18.01 4.64
C SER A 107 -0.23 17.45 3.22
N THR A 108 -0.67 16.20 3.09
CA THR A 108 -0.89 15.50 1.82
C THR A 108 -2.28 14.87 1.81
N THR A 109 -3.01 15.03 0.70
CA THR A 109 -4.30 14.35 0.47
C THR A 109 -4.06 13.09 -0.36
N VAL A 110 -4.32 11.92 0.22
CA VAL A 110 -4.16 10.62 -0.46
C VAL A 110 -5.51 10.16 -1.01
N GLN A 111 -5.59 9.88 -2.31
CA GLN A 111 -6.72 9.13 -2.88
C GLN A 111 -6.37 7.64 -2.86
N ARG A 112 -7.11 6.87 -2.06
CA ARG A 112 -6.92 5.42 -1.88
C ARG A 112 -7.90 4.64 -2.77
N LEU A 113 -7.41 3.57 -3.38
CA LEU A 113 -8.28 2.55 -3.97
C LEU A 113 -8.90 1.74 -2.83
N VAL A 114 -10.21 1.87 -2.63
CA VAL A 114 -10.96 1.03 -1.67
C VAL A 114 -10.91 -0.40 -2.19
N ARG A 115 -10.08 -1.24 -1.56
CA ARG A 115 -10.08 -2.70 -1.79
C ARG A 115 -11.12 -3.31 -0.86
N ASP A 116 -11.70 -4.44 -1.26
CA ASP A 116 -12.58 -5.19 -0.37
C ASP A 116 -11.74 -5.76 0.78
N THR A 117 -11.75 -5.07 1.93
CA THR A 117 -10.93 -5.42 3.08
C THR A 117 -11.43 -6.69 3.80
N ALA A 118 -12.57 -7.26 3.38
CA ALA A 118 -13.13 -8.44 4.01
C ALA A 118 -12.27 -9.69 3.79
N VAL A 119 -11.75 -9.88 2.57
CA VAL A 119 -11.00 -11.10 2.21
C VAL A 119 -9.70 -11.24 3.01
N PRO A 120 -8.77 -10.25 3.00
CA PRO A 120 -7.59 -10.30 3.85
C PRO A 120 -7.92 -10.42 5.35
N ARG A 121 -8.94 -9.70 5.83
CA ARG A 121 -9.35 -9.73 7.25
C ARG A 121 -9.81 -11.12 7.67
N ASN A 122 -10.61 -11.80 6.85
CA ASN A 122 -11.07 -13.16 7.11
C ASN A 122 -9.89 -14.14 7.19
N VAL A 123 -8.96 -14.06 6.24
CA VAL A 123 -7.77 -14.94 6.24
C VAL A 123 -6.91 -14.66 7.46
N LYS A 124 -6.65 -13.40 7.83
CA LYS A 124 -5.90 -13.08 9.06
C LYS A 124 -6.56 -13.65 10.32
N ALA A 125 -7.89 -13.55 10.42
CA ALA A 125 -8.66 -14.09 11.54
C ALA A 125 -8.61 -15.63 11.60
N LEU A 126 -8.64 -16.34 10.45
CA LEU A 126 -8.53 -17.80 10.40
C LEU A 126 -7.22 -18.34 10.97
N TYR A 127 -6.16 -17.53 10.98
CA TYR A 127 -4.84 -17.89 11.49
C TYR A 127 -4.47 -17.18 12.79
N ASP A 128 -5.38 -16.41 13.40
CA ASP A 128 -5.13 -15.67 14.63
C ASP A 128 -3.83 -14.82 14.55
N GLY A 129 -3.63 -14.17 13.39
CA GLY A 129 -2.44 -13.38 13.10
C GLY A 129 -1.12 -14.17 13.00
N THR A 130 -1.18 -15.50 12.97
CA THR A 130 0.00 -16.36 12.87
C THR A 130 0.46 -16.51 11.42
N CYS A 131 1.75 -16.29 11.16
CA CYS A 131 2.32 -16.43 9.83
C CYS A 131 2.27 -17.88 9.34
N GLN A 132 1.68 -18.12 8.16
CA GLN A 132 1.58 -19.45 7.56
C GLN A 132 2.94 -20.05 7.15
N VAL A 133 3.94 -19.21 6.93
CA VAL A 133 5.26 -19.60 6.42
C VAL A 133 6.25 -19.89 7.55
N CYS A 134 6.30 -19.06 8.59
CA CYS A 134 7.30 -19.19 9.66
C CYS A 134 6.72 -19.43 11.06
N GLY A 135 5.39 -19.41 11.22
CA GLY A 135 4.73 -19.57 12.51
C GLY A 135 4.87 -18.39 13.46
N LEU A 136 5.55 -17.31 13.07
CA LEU A 136 5.67 -16.10 13.89
C LEU A 136 4.29 -15.43 14.04
N ARG A 137 3.91 -15.16 15.29
CA ARG A 137 2.76 -14.36 15.67
C ARG A 137 3.26 -13.08 16.35
N LEU A 138 3.06 -11.94 15.70
CA LEU A 138 3.49 -10.64 16.24
C LEU A 138 2.37 -10.11 17.14
N VAL A 139 2.62 -9.97 18.44
CA VAL A 139 1.63 -9.49 19.41
C VAL A 139 2.08 -8.14 19.93
N GLY A 140 1.23 -7.13 19.79
CA GLY A 140 1.47 -5.79 20.30
C GLY A 140 1.21 -5.67 21.81
N PRO A 141 1.58 -4.54 22.43
CA PRO A 141 1.37 -4.30 23.86
C PRO A 141 -0.09 -4.44 24.31
N ASN A 142 -1.04 -4.17 23.41
CA ASN A 142 -2.48 -4.24 23.69
C ASN A 142 -3.06 -5.65 23.49
N GLY A 143 -2.21 -6.66 23.23
CA GLY A 143 -2.64 -8.04 22.93
C GLY A 143 -3.09 -8.27 21.48
N ASN A 144 -3.24 -7.21 20.69
CA ASN A 144 -3.60 -7.31 19.27
C ASN A 144 -2.48 -7.95 18.45
N THR A 145 -2.85 -8.81 17.50
CA THR A 145 -1.91 -9.45 16.59
C THR A 145 -1.71 -8.64 15.33
N TYR A 146 -0.48 -8.58 14.83
CA TYR A 146 -0.15 -7.97 13.54
C TYR A 146 0.23 -9.03 12.50
N SER A 147 -0.48 -9.01 11.38
CA SER A 147 -0.19 -9.82 10.20
C SER A 147 -0.72 -9.14 8.93
N GLU A 148 -0.21 -9.57 7.79
CA GLU A 148 -0.51 -9.03 6.48
C GLU A 148 -1.20 -10.10 5.62
N GLY A 149 -2.26 -9.71 4.91
CA GLY A 149 -2.93 -10.56 3.93
C GLY A 149 -2.29 -10.36 2.56
N ALA A 150 -1.43 -11.29 2.17
CA ALA A 150 -0.65 -11.22 0.94
C ALA A 150 -1.35 -11.98 -0.20
N HIS A 151 -1.67 -11.32 -1.31
CA HIS A 151 -2.17 -12.01 -2.50
C HIS A 151 -1.06 -12.84 -3.16
N ILE A 152 -1.31 -14.12 -3.43
CA ILE A 152 -0.35 -15.04 -4.06
C ILE A 152 -0.16 -14.66 -5.53
N GLN A 153 -1.27 -14.50 -6.25
CA GLN A 153 -1.32 -13.89 -7.58
C GLN A 153 -1.74 -12.42 -7.42
N PRO A 154 -0.89 -11.43 -7.80
CA PRO A 154 -1.19 -10.02 -7.61
C PRO A 154 -2.49 -9.59 -8.30
N LEU A 155 -3.21 -8.68 -7.66
CA LEU A 155 -4.39 -8.02 -8.23
C LEU A 155 -4.01 -7.06 -9.36
N GLY A 156 -5.00 -6.68 -10.19
CA GLY A 156 -4.84 -5.66 -11.22
C GLY A 156 -3.93 -6.07 -12.38
N GLU A 157 -3.79 -5.19 -13.38
CA GLU A 157 -2.91 -5.49 -14.52
C GLU A 157 -1.42 -5.46 -14.12
N PRO A 158 -0.57 -6.31 -14.74
CA PRO A 158 -0.87 -7.30 -15.79
C PRO A 158 -1.27 -8.69 -15.25
N HIS A 159 -1.36 -8.87 -13.93
CA HIS A 159 -1.47 -10.20 -13.29
C HIS A 159 -2.90 -10.70 -13.17
N ARG A 160 -3.86 -9.80 -12.98
CA ARG A 160 -5.30 -10.02 -12.93
C ARG A 160 -5.70 -11.14 -11.96
N GLY A 161 -5.01 -11.23 -10.81
CA GLY A 161 -5.40 -12.11 -9.71
C GLY A 161 -6.76 -11.72 -9.14
N PRO A 162 -7.60 -12.69 -8.73
CA PRO A 162 -8.88 -12.41 -8.08
C PRO A 162 -8.69 -12.05 -6.60
N ASP A 163 -9.57 -11.20 -6.08
CA ASP A 163 -9.61 -10.85 -4.66
C ASP A 163 -10.51 -11.84 -3.90
N VAL A 164 -9.96 -13.02 -3.60
CA VAL A 164 -10.68 -14.13 -2.96
C VAL A 164 -9.78 -14.83 -1.93
N GLU A 165 -10.38 -15.41 -0.88
CA GLU A 165 -9.62 -16.06 0.21
C GLU A 165 -8.62 -17.11 -0.29
N PRO A 166 -8.94 -17.98 -1.27
CA PRO A 166 -7.97 -18.93 -1.82
C PRO A 166 -6.71 -18.32 -2.45
N ASN A 167 -6.72 -17.02 -2.77
CA ASN A 167 -5.59 -16.27 -3.33
C ASN A 167 -4.83 -15.45 -2.27
N VAL A 168 -5.13 -15.58 -0.98
CA VAL A 168 -4.51 -14.75 0.06
C VAL A 168 -3.84 -15.62 1.12
N LEU A 169 -2.69 -15.18 1.63
CA LEU A 169 -1.98 -15.81 2.75
C LEU A 169 -1.88 -14.85 3.94
N CYS A 170 -2.01 -15.37 5.15
CA CYS A 170 -1.69 -14.65 6.39
C CYS A 170 -0.18 -14.76 6.66
N LEU A 171 0.55 -13.65 6.51
CA LEU A 171 2.01 -13.61 6.64
C LEU A 171 2.48 -12.55 7.64
N CYS A 172 3.66 -12.74 8.22
CA CYS A 172 4.38 -11.66 8.87
C CYS A 172 5.08 -10.78 7.81
N PRO A 173 5.47 -9.54 8.13
CA PRO A 173 6.04 -8.59 7.16
C PRO A 173 7.26 -9.14 6.43
N ASN A 174 8.12 -9.84 7.17
CA ASN A 174 9.32 -10.45 6.59
C ASN A 174 8.97 -11.55 5.57
N CYS A 175 7.95 -12.38 5.84
CA CYS A 175 7.55 -13.44 4.92
C CYS A 175 6.73 -12.92 3.75
N HIS A 176 5.97 -11.84 3.95
CA HIS A 176 5.27 -11.14 2.87
C HIS A 176 6.27 -10.61 1.84
N VAL A 177 7.28 -9.85 2.28
CA VAL A 177 8.34 -9.36 1.39
C VAL A 177 9.07 -10.51 0.70
N ARG A 178 9.37 -11.61 1.41
CA ARG A 178 9.99 -12.80 0.81
C ARG A 178 9.15 -13.41 -0.31
N LEU A 179 7.82 -13.43 -0.16
CA LEU A 179 6.91 -13.90 -1.19
C LEU A 179 6.92 -12.94 -2.39
N ASP A 180 6.81 -11.65 -2.14
CA ASP A 180 6.71 -10.61 -3.17
C ASP A 180 7.96 -10.47 -4.03
N ILE A 181 9.14 -10.81 -3.50
CA ILE A 181 10.40 -10.79 -4.26
C ILE A 181 10.80 -12.18 -4.79
N GLY A 182 9.99 -13.22 -4.55
CA GLY A 182 10.28 -14.58 -4.99
C GLY A 182 11.43 -15.27 -4.25
N ALA A 183 11.81 -14.78 -3.06
CA ALA A 183 12.82 -15.41 -2.19
C ALA A 183 12.29 -16.71 -1.57
N ILE A 184 10.97 -16.83 -1.42
CA ILE A 184 10.27 -18.08 -1.17
C ILE A 184 9.32 -18.40 -2.32
N VAL A 185 9.18 -19.67 -2.65
CA VAL A 185 8.14 -20.19 -3.53
C VAL A 185 7.49 -21.41 -2.86
N ILE A 186 6.24 -21.68 -3.21
CA ILE A 186 5.47 -22.81 -2.64
C ILE A 186 5.28 -23.85 -3.75
N GLU A 187 5.51 -25.13 -3.44
CA GLU A 187 5.30 -26.27 -4.32
C GLU A 187 3.84 -26.77 -4.32
N ASP A 188 3.48 -27.61 -5.28
CA ASP A 188 2.11 -28.15 -5.42
C ASP A 188 1.70 -29.03 -4.21
N ASP A 189 2.68 -29.57 -3.49
CA ASP A 189 2.50 -30.35 -2.27
C ASP A 189 2.60 -29.49 -0.98
N TRP A 190 2.55 -28.16 -1.15
CA TRP A 190 2.65 -27.12 -0.13
C TRP A 190 4.03 -26.99 0.53
N SER A 191 5.06 -27.65 0.00
CA SER A 191 6.43 -27.45 0.48
C SER A 191 6.92 -26.05 0.16
N ILE A 192 7.65 -25.42 1.10
CA ILE A 192 8.20 -24.07 0.93
C ILE A 192 9.66 -24.21 0.51
N ILE A 193 10.00 -23.66 -0.65
CA ILE A 193 11.35 -23.63 -1.19
C ILE A 193 11.93 -22.23 -1.02
N VAL A 194 13.10 -22.14 -0.39
CA VAL A 194 13.85 -20.89 -0.23
C VAL A 194 14.87 -20.80 -1.37
N ARG A 195 14.81 -19.73 -2.18
CA ARG A 195 15.58 -19.63 -3.45
C ARG A 195 16.86 -18.81 -3.36
N ALA A 196 16.93 -17.83 -2.47
CA ALA A 196 18.10 -16.98 -2.28
C ALA A 196 18.51 -17.01 -0.82
N GLY A 197 19.82 -16.82 -0.56
CA GLY A 197 20.48 -16.95 0.75
C GLY A 197 19.80 -16.20 1.89
N ALA A 198 18.70 -16.77 2.41
CA ALA A 198 18.01 -16.35 3.60
C ALA A 198 18.89 -16.71 4.80
N LEU A 199 19.99 -15.96 4.96
CA LEU A 199 20.81 -15.92 6.15
C LEU A 199 20.00 -15.24 7.26
N GLY A 200 19.00 -15.94 7.78
CA GLY A 200 18.20 -15.50 8.92
C GLY A 200 16.71 -15.74 8.76
N GLY A 201 16.13 -16.47 9.71
CA GLY A 201 14.68 -16.62 9.89
C GLY A 201 14.17 -18.01 9.52
N ASN A 202 13.67 -18.73 10.54
CA ASN A 202 13.06 -20.04 10.40
C ASN A 202 11.85 -19.96 9.44
N VAL A 203 11.82 -20.82 8.44
CA VAL A 203 10.62 -21.11 7.64
C VAL A 203 10.25 -22.56 7.87
N HIS A 204 8.96 -22.85 7.91
CA HIS A 204 8.49 -24.22 7.98
C HIS A 204 8.79 -24.95 6.67
N PRO A 205 8.99 -26.27 6.71
CA PRO A 205 9.17 -27.07 5.49
C PRO A 205 7.91 -27.07 4.61
N LYS A 206 6.73 -26.88 5.21
CA LYS A 206 5.44 -26.81 4.53
C LYS A 206 4.62 -25.62 4.99
N LEU A 207 3.80 -25.10 4.09
CA LEU A 207 2.84 -24.05 4.38
C LEU A 207 1.83 -24.54 5.42
N THR A 208 1.64 -23.75 6.47
CA THR A 208 0.63 -24.05 7.49
C THR A 208 -0.76 -23.76 6.93
N MET A 209 -1.62 -24.78 6.92
CA MET A 209 -2.95 -24.72 6.34
C MET A 209 -4.02 -24.91 7.41
N HIS A 210 -4.92 -23.93 7.53
CA HIS A 210 -6.10 -24.06 8.38
C HIS A 210 -7.20 -24.84 7.64
N ARG A 211 -7.94 -25.71 8.34
CA ARG A 211 -8.95 -26.60 7.72
C ARG A 211 -10.01 -25.87 6.87
N LYS A 212 -10.33 -24.63 7.21
CA LYS A 212 -11.31 -23.80 6.49
C LYS A 212 -10.69 -22.99 5.34
N HIS A 213 -9.38 -22.83 5.33
CA HIS A 213 -8.69 -22.03 4.31
C HIS A 213 -8.21 -22.93 3.17
N LYS A 214 -8.84 -22.78 2.00
CA LYS A 214 -8.54 -23.59 0.81
C LYS A 214 -7.75 -22.79 -0.21
N VAL A 215 -6.46 -22.60 0.05
CA VAL A 215 -5.54 -21.97 -0.91
C VAL A 215 -5.60 -22.71 -2.25
N HIS A 216 -5.74 -21.97 -3.35
CA HIS A 216 -5.85 -22.58 -4.67
C HIS A 216 -4.44 -22.81 -5.27
N VAL A 217 -4.17 -24.03 -5.70
CA VAL A 217 -2.86 -24.43 -6.24
C VAL A 217 -2.46 -23.60 -7.48
N ASP A 218 -3.41 -23.16 -8.30
CA ASP A 218 -3.09 -22.41 -9.51
C ASP A 218 -2.48 -21.02 -9.25
N TYR A 219 -2.84 -20.37 -8.14
CA TYR A 219 -2.20 -19.09 -7.77
C TYR A 219 -0.76 -19.30 -7.34
N VAL A 220 -0.50 -20.39 -6.63
CA VAL A 220 0.86 -20.81 -6.26
C VAL A 220 1.68 -21.15 -7.49
N ARG A 221 1.11 -21.90 -8.46
CA ARG A 221 1.75 -22.18 -9.75
C ARG A 221 2.04 -20.91 -10.54
N TYR A 222 1.11 -19.96 -10.56
CA TYR A 222 1.29 -18.65 -11.19
C TYR A 222 2.48 -17.90 -10.57
N HIS A 223 2.49 -17.78 -9.24
CA HIS A 223 3.56 -17.14 -8.49
C HIS A 223 4.91 -17.81 -8.77
N ARG A 224 4.95 -19.14 -8.71
CA ARG A 224 6.16 -19.92 -9.00
C ARG A 224 6.67 -19.66 -10.41
N LYS A 225 5.79 -19.74 -11.42
CA LYS A 225 6.13 -19.47 -12.83
C LYS A 225 6.69 -18.06 -13.03
N ARG A 226 6.12 -17.06 -12.37
CA ARG A 226 6.61 -15.67 -12.43
C ARG A 226 8.07 -15.56 -12.01
N TRP A 227 8.47 -16.28 -10.98
CA TRP A 227 9.82 -16.22 -10.41
C TRP A 227 10.79 -17.27 -10.98
N GLN A 228 10.29 -18.22 -11.78
CA GLN A 228 11.04 -19.29 -12.43
C GLN A 228 11.59 -18.97 -13.84
N GLY A 229 11.56 -17.71 -14.30
CA GLY A 229 12.01 -17.35 -15.65
C GLY A 229 13.42 -17.86 -16.03
N ASP A 230 13.48 -18.67 -17.10
CA ASP A 230 14.63 -19.20 -17.86
C ASP A 230 15.93 -19.48 -17.09
N SER A 231 15.91 -20.49 -16.24
CA SER A 231 17.09 -21.37 -16.09
C SER A 231 16.92 -22.61 -16.97
N GLY A 232 16.77 -22.42 -18.28
CA GLY A 232 17.05 -23.50 -19.22
C GLY A 232 18.57 -23.75 -19.20
N PRO A 233 19.05 -25.01 -19.20
CA PRO A 233 20.47 -25.24 -19.41
C PRO A 233 20.81 -24.72 -20.80
N SER A 234 21.85 -23.90 -20.90
CA SER A 234 22.55 -23.72 -22.18
C SER A 234 23.03 -25.10 -22.61
N ALA A 235 22.27 -25.73 -23.51
CA ALA A 235 22.74 -26.90 -24.22
C ALA A 235 23.86 -26.45 -25.18
N GLU A 236 24.92 -27.23 -25.15
CA GLU A 236 26.20 -27.11 -25.84
C GLU A 236 26.09 -26.96 -27.36
#